data_AF-A0A969Z7X7-F1
#
_entry.id   AF-A0A969Z7X7-F1
#
_cell.length_a   1.000
_cell.length_b   1.000
_cell.length_c   1.000
_cell.angle_alpha   90.00
_cell.angle_beta   90.00
_cell.angle_gamma   90.00
#
_symmetry.space_group_name_H-M   'P 1'
#
loop_
_entity.id
_entity.type
_entity.pdbx_description
1 polymer ?
#
loop_
_entity_poly.entity_id
_entity_poly.type
_entity_poly.pdbx_seq_one_letter_code
_entity_poly.pdbx_strand_id
1 'polypeptide(L)'
;MNYIFASGAIGVKTTELFKENEYLTLQKADKGDYFKTLRDLGYGFDHVAYYLDDVITNELIKVKSQLLQVVPSPNIIRLWFLKYDLINIKLIIKNHYFLQNQDIKFDQAATISVDELKEALINNNFDKVSDINTKLLRSINEQVNNKMTSQQVSLLVDKIVYNYILDEAIRLGEAPFITYFKEYIDSRNLLTMYRAEKINLNQNLLKEVLIDGGYVSIDTLLSIYQKLPLEQVEVLKLHYSKEVLEVIQTLNEHKDLSLLEKVSSEEILEKLVNYGYDTFSSGPVVNYLVKKEFEINNVRRLYFDKDIDLSKLLKY
;
A
#
# COMPACT_ATOMS: atom_id res chain seq x y z
N MET A 1 19.20 -14.38 12.75
CA MET A 1 19.20 -14.84 11.35
C MET A 1 19.91 -13.79 10.51
N ASN A 2 20.55 -14.11 9.38
CA ASN A 2 21.22 -13.11 8.51
C ASN A 2 20.46 -12.92 7.19
N TYR A 3 20.75 -11.83 6.46
CA TYR A 3 20.05 -11.51 5.22
C TYR A 3 20.34 -12.50 4.08
N ILE A 4 21.47 -13.20 4.11
CA ILE A 4 21.80 -14.24 3.12
C ILE A 4 20.80 -15.40 3.21
N PHE A 5 20.57 -15.90 4.44
CA PHE A 5 19.58 -16.95 4.67
C PHE A 5 18.16 -16.46 4.31
N ALA A 6 17.81 -15.25 4.74
CA ALA A 6 16.52 -14.66 4.44
C ALA A 6 16.30 -14.56 2.93
N SER A 7 17.29 -14.09 2.17
CA SER A 7 17.22 -13.98 0.71
C SER A 7 16.98 -15.32 0.04
N GLY A 8 17.64 -16.39 0.49
CA GLY A 8 17.39 -17.74 -0.01
C GLY A 8 15.96 -18.22 0.26
N ALA A 9 15.48 -18.05 1.50
CA ALA A 9 14.12 -18.43 1.89
C ALA A 9 13.06 -17.63 1.12
N ILE A 10 13.27 -16.32 0.95
CA ILE A 10 12.40 -15.43 0.19
C ILE A 10 12.44 -15.75 -1.30
N GLY A 11 13.58 -16.18 -1.85
CA GLY A 11 13.69 -16.64 -3.23
C GLY A 11 12.73 -17.79 -3.50
N VAL A 12 12.70 -18.80 -2.63
CA VAL A 12 11.73 -19.91 -2.72
C VAL A 12 10.30 -19.38 -2.66
N LYS A 13 9.98 -18.50 -1.71
CA LYS A 13 8.64 -17.90 -1.57
C LYS A 13 8.21 -17.09 -2.79
N THR A 14 9.16 -16.41 -3.44
CA THR A 14 8.91 -15.67 -4.68
C THR A 14 8.50 -16.62 -5.82
N THR A 15 9.00 -17.86 -5.86
CA THR A 15 8.57 -18.85 -6.87
C THR A 15 7.16 -19.39 -6.65
N GLU A 16 6.61 -19.25 -5.44
CA GLU A 16 5.24 -19.66 -5.06
C GLU A 16 4.20 -18.60 -5.43
N LEU A 17 4.62 -17.40 -5.86
CA LEU A 17 3.70 -16.38 -6.36
C LEU A 17 3.01 -16.87 -7.64
N PHE A 18 1.76 -16.48 -7.80
CA PHE A 18 0.93 -16.76 -8.97
C PHE A 18 1.59 -16.21 -10.22
N LYS A 19 1.55 -17.04 -11.26
CA LYS A 19 1.96 -16.72 -12.62
C LYS A 19 0.70 -16.66 -13.48
N GLU A 20 0.91 -16.44 -14.77
CA GLU A 20 -0.19 -16.30 -15.74
C GLU A 20 -1.16 -17.50 -15.73
N ASN A 21 -0.65 -18.72 -15.55
CA ASN A 21 -1.47 -19.93 -15.51
C ASN A 21 -2.41 -19.97 -14.29
N GLU A 22 -1.94 -19.56 -13.13
CA GLU A 22 -2.76 -19.48 -11.91
C GLU A 22 -3.85 -18.41 -12.07
N TYR A 23 -3.52 -17.25 -12.65
CA TYR A 23 -4.51 -16.23 -12.96
C TYR A 23 -5.55 -16.68 -14.00
N LEU A 24 -5.13 -17.40 -15.05
CA LEU A 24 -6.03 -18.01 -16.03
C LEU A 24 -6.98 -19.04 -15.38
N THR A 25 -6.47 -19.80 -14.41
CA THR A 25 -7.27 -20.78 -13.67
C THR A 25 -8.32 -20.08 -12.82
N LEU A 26 -7.94 -19.01 -12.12
CA LEU A 26 -8.86 -18.18 -11.34
C LEU A 26 -9.91 -17.48 -12.19
N GLN A 27 -9.51 -16.98 -13.37
CA GLN A 27 -10.42 -16.32 -14.30
C GLN A 27 -11.52 -17.26 -14.81
N LYS A 28 -11.17 -18.54 -15.03
CA LYS A 28 -12.11 -19.57 -15.50
C LYS A 28 -13.01 -20.12 -14.39
N ALA A 29 -12.68 -19.88 -13.13
CA ALA A 29 -13.47 -20.36 -12.01
C ALA A 29 -14.79 -19.57 -11.88
N ASP A 30 -15.89 -20.28 -11.69
CA ASP A 30 -17.16 -19.64 -11.37
C ASP A 30 -17.11 -18.99 -9.98
N LYS A 31 -17.95 -17.96 -9.75
CA LYS A 31 -17.95 -17.19 -8.50
C LYS A 31 -18.13 -18.06 -7.24
N GLY A 32 -18.90 -19.15 -7.33
CA GLY A 32 -19.08 -20.11 -6.25
C GLY A 32 -17.85 -20.97 -5.95
N ASP A 33 -17.03 -21.22 -6.97
CA ASP A 33 -15.81 -22.03 -6.88
C ASP A 33 -14.53 -21.18 -6.74
N TYR A 34 -14.63 -19.85 -6.80
CA TYR A 34 -13.48 -18.95 -6.75
C TYR A 34 -12.64 -19.14 -5.47
N PHE A 35 -13.28 -19.17 -4.29
CA PHE A 35 -12.57 -19.39 -3.03
C PHE A 35 -12.02 -20.80 -2.88
N LYS A 36 -12.69 -21.80 -3.49
CA LYS A 36 -12.19 -23.17 -3.55
C LYS A 36 -10.94 -23.24 -4.42
N THR A 37 -10.97 -22.59 -5.58
CA THR A 37 -9.83 -22.52 -6.51
C THR A 37 -8.64 -21.81 -5.87
N LEU A 38 -8.85 -20.69 -5.16
CA LEU A 38 -7.80 -20.04 -4.37
C LEU A 38 -7.19 -20.98 -3.33
N ARG A 39 -8.03 -21.73 -2.60
CA ARG A 39 -7.57 -22.72 -1.61
C ARG A 39 -6.75 -23.84 -2.26
N ASP A 40 -7.20 -24.35 -3.40
CA ASP A 40 -6.51 -25.41 -4.15
C ASP A 40 -5.14 -24.92 -4.68
N LEU A 41 -5.04 -23.61 -4.98
CA LEU A 41 -3.78 -22.92 -5.31
C LEU A 41 -2.93 -22.54 -4.07
N GLY A 42 -3.36 -22.91 -2.86
CA GLY A 42 -2.63 -22.64 -1.61
C GLY A 42 -2.77 -21.21 -1.07
N TYR A 43 -3.77 -20.46 -1.53
CA TYR A 43 -4.00 -19.06 -1.19
C TYR A 43 -5.04 -18.90 -0.08
N GLY A 44 -4.62 -18.31 1.05
CA GLY A 44 -5.42 -18.22 2.28
C GLY A 44 -5.55 -19.58 2.98
N PHE A 45 -5.34 -19.63 4.30
CA PHE A 45 -5.43 -20.86 5.08
C PHE A 45 -6.27 -20.74 6.37
N ASP A 46 -6.64 -21.92 6.86
CA ASP A 46 -7.27 -22.36 8.11
C ASP A 46 -8.80 -22.37 8.24
N HIS A 47 -9.56 -21.52 7.54
CA HIS A 47 -11.03 -21.50 7.69
C HIS A 47 -11.81 -21.35 6.38
N VAL A 48 -13.09 -21.76 6.41
CA VAL A 48 -14.04 -21.45 5.34
C VAL A 48 -14.31 -19.95 5.39
N ALA A 49 -13.69 -19.21 4.48
CA ALA A 49 -13.98 -17.80 4.27
C ALA A 49 -15.24 -17.64 3.40
N TYR A 50 -16.12 -16.72 3.80
CA TYR A 50 -17.35 -16.38 3.06
C TYR A 50 -17.19 -15.10 2.24
N TYR A 51 -16.15 -14.31 2.53
CA TYR A 51 -15.86 -13.05 1.88
C TYR A 51 -14.40 -13.04 1.40
N LEU A 52 -14.17 -12.38 0.26
CA LEU A 52 -12.82 -12.29 -0.33
C LEU A 52 -11.83 -11.62 0.64
N ASP A 53 -12.26 -10.57 1.34
CA ASP A 53 -11.39 -9.85 2.27
C ASP A 53 -10.90 -10.76 3.41
N ASP A 54 -11.70 -11.73 3.87
CA ASP A 54 -11.26 -12.71 4.87
C ASP A 54 -10.15 -13.61 4.31
N VAL A 55 -10.27 -14.06 3.05
CA VAL A 55 -9.22 -14.86 2.38
C VAL A 55 -7.92 -14.07 2.28
N ILE A 56 -8.01 -12.79 1.90
CA ILE A 56 -6.85 -11.91 1.74
C ILE A 56 -6.21 -11.61 3.10
N THR A 57 -7.00 -11.29 4.13
CA THR A 57 -6.49 -11.08 5.49
C THR A 57 -5.77 -12.33 5.99
N ASN A 58 -6.30 -13.53 5.75
CA ASN A 58 -5.63 -14.79 6.13
C ASN A 58 -4.32 -14.99 5.38
N GLU A 59 -4.27 -14.69 4.08
CA GLU A 59 -3.04 -14.76 3.30
C GLU A 59 -2.00 -13.75 3.80
N LEU A 60 -2.42 -12.52 4.14
CA LEU A 60 -1.54 -11.50 4.74
C LEU A 60 -0.98 -11.93 6.10
N ILE A 61 -1.81 -12.56 6.96
CA ILE A 61 -1.36 -13.11 8.25
C ILE A 61 -0.34 -14.23 8.03
N LYS A 62 -0.60 -15.13 7.09
CA LYS A 62 0.33 -16.21 6.70
C LYS A 62 1.65 -15.63 6.21
N VAL A 63 1.63 -14.68 5.27
CA VAL A 63 2.84 -13.99 4.79
C VAL A 63 3.60 -13.32 5.93
N LYS A 64 2.91 -12.54 6.78
CA LYS A 64 3.51 -11.88 7.94
C LYS A 64 4.23 -12.88 8.85
N SER A 65 3.57 -13.98 9.20
CA SER A 65 4.14 -15.00 10.09
C SER A 65 5.36 -15.69 9.49
N GLN A 66 5.31 -16.01 8.19
CA GLN A 66 6.45 -16.60 7.46
C GLN A 66 7.64 -15.64 7.38
N LEU A 67 7.39 -14.36 7.12
CA LEU A 67 8.45 -13.35 7.07
C LEU A 67 9.12 -13.15 8.43
N LEU A 68 8.34 -13.10 9.51
CA LEU A 68 8.89 -12.99 10.87
C LEU A 68 9.78 -14.17 11.28
N GLN A 69 9.62 -15.34 10.65
CA GLN A 69 10.48 -16.50 10.88
C GLN A 69 11.82 -16.42 10.16
N VAL A 70 11.89 -15.73 9.01
CA VAL A 70 13.07 -15.76 8.11
C VAL A 70 13.84 -14.44 8.04
N VAL A 71 13.19 -13.32 8.33
CA VAL A 71 13.78 -11.98 8.19
C VAL A 71 14.50 -11.55 9.47
N PRO A 72 15.79 -11.13 9.39
CA PRO A 72 16.59 -10.75 10.56
C PRO A 72 16.02 -9.59 11.38
N SER A 73 15.35 -8.65 10.71
CA SER A 73 14.81 -7.44 11.29
C SER A 73 13.28 -7.47 11.28
N PRO A 74 12.64 -7.84 12.41
CA PRO A 74 11.18 -7.82 12.54
C PRO A 74 10.58 -6.43 12.34
N ASN A 75 11.37 -5.38 12.60
CA ASN A 75 10.94 -3.99 12.44
C ASN A 75 10.56 -3.66 11.00
N ILE A 76 11.27 -4.20 10.00
CA ILE A 76 10.94 -3.99 8.58
C ILE A 76 9.58 -4.58 8.26
N ILE A 77 9.31 -5.78 8.79
CA ILE A 77 8.01 -6.44 8.61
C ILE A 77 6.92 -5.61 9.28
N ARG A 78 7.14 -5.15 10.52
CA ARG A 78 6.19 -4.25 11.18
C ARG A 78 5.91 -2.99 10.33
N LEU A 79 6.96 -2.28 9.91
CA LEU A 79 6.82 -1.05 9.13
C LEU A 79 6.04 -1.28 7.83
N TRP A 80 6.29 -2.40 7.14
CA TRP A 80 5.53 -2.77 5.95
C TRP A 80 4.04 -2.91 6.23
N PHE A 81 3.70 -3.55 7.35
CA PHE A 81 2.31 -3.85 7.69
C PHE A 81 1.54 -2.67 8.34
N LEU A 82 2.21 -1.56 8.67
CA LEU A 82 1.53 -0.34 9.16
C LEU A 82 0.50 0.23 8.17
N LYS A 83 0.60 -0.09 6.87
CA LYS A 83 -0.44 0.27 5.90
C LYS A 83 -1.77 -0.46 6.12
N TYR A 84 -1.76 -1.62 6.76
CA TYR A 84 -2.98 -2.33 7.16
C TYR A 84 -3.49 -1.76 8.50
N ASP A 85 -2.60 -1.29 9.37
CA ASP A 85 -2.98 -0.57 10.59
C ASP A 85 -3.73 0.74 10.30
N LEU A 86 -3.47 1.40 9.17
CA LEU A 86 -4.23 2.58 8.71
C LEU A 86 -5.74 2.37 8.74
N ILE A 87 -6.20 1.18 8.34
CA ILE A 87 -7.64 0.86 8.30
C ILE A 87 -8.19 0.89 9.73
N ASN A 88 -7.56 0.17 10.65
CA ASN A 88 -8.01 0.09 12.05
C ASN A 88 -7.91 1.42 12.78
N ILE A 89 -6.83 2.17 12.58
CA ILE A 89 -6.65 3.53 13.14
C ILE A 89 -7.79 4.44 12.68
N LYS A 90 -8.05 4.50 11.36
CA LYS A 90 -9.12 5.33 10.80
C LYS A 90 -10.49 4.88 11.30
N LEU A 91 -10.73 3.57 11.38
CA LEU A 91 -12.00 3.02 11.88
C LEU A 91 -12.25 3.42 13.33
N ILE A 92 -11.27 3.29 14.23
CA ILE A 92 -11.43 3.64 15.65
C ILE A 92 -11.75 5.12 15.81
N ILE A 93 -10.97 6.00 15.17
CA ILE A 93 -11.17 7.44 15.26
C ILE A 93 -12.54 7.82 14.70
N LYS A 94 -12.89 7.30 13.52
CA LYS A 94 -14.17 7.63 12.89
C LYS A 94 -15.36 7.08 13.66
N ASN A 95 -15.23 5.90 14.26
CA ASN A 95 -16.30 5.33 15.06
C ASN A 95 -16.63 6.21 16.26
N HIS A 96 -15.59 6.71 16.91
CA HIS A 96 -15.71 7.58 18.07
C HIS A 96 -16.33 8.93 17.72
N TYR A 97 -15.85 9.59 16.66
CA TYR A 97 -16.29 10.94 16.33
C TYR A 97 -17.55 11.02 15.46
N PHE A 98 -17.82 10.01 14.62
CA PHE A 98 -18.86 10.11 13.58
C PHE A 98 -19.92 9.01 13.60
N LEU A 99 -19.61 7.81 14.12
CA LEU A 99 -20.50 6.63 14.02
C LEU A 99 -21.09 6.18 15.36
N GLN A 100 -21.01 7.01 16.40
CA GLN A 100 -21.65 6.75 17.70
C GLN A 100 -21.25 5.41 18.34
N ASN A 101 -20.00 4.96 18.17
CA ASN A 101 -19.47 3.72 18.75
C ASN A 101 -20.23 2.45 18.35
N GLN A 102 -20.54 2.30 17.06
CA GLN A 102 -21.08 1.05 16.50
C GLN A 102 -20.08 -0.10 16.66
N ASP A 103 -20.58 -1.34 16.61
CA ASP A 103 -19.74 -2.52 16.54
C ASP A 103 -19.08 -2.62 15.16
N ILE A 104 -17.75 -2.72 15.13
CA ILE A 104 -16.94 -2.67 13.92
C ILE A 104 -16.01 -3.87 13.87
N LYS A 105 -15.97 -4.50 12.69
CA LYS A 105 -14.98 -5.53 12.37
C LYS A 105 -13.64 -4.88 12.02
N PHE A 106 -12.60 -5.24 12.77
CA PHE A 106 -11.23 -4.78 12.54
C PHE A 106 -10.44 -5.76 11.67
N ASP A 107 -9.49 -5.23 10.89
CA ASP A 107 -8.57 -6.03 10.10
C ASP A 107 -7.57 -6.74 11.01
N GLN A 108 -7.51 -8.07 10.89
CA GLN A 108 -6.63 -8.93 11.70
C GLN A 108 -5.19 -8.97 11.16
N ALA A 109 -4.93 -8.45 9.96
CA ALA A 109 -3.58 -8.34 9.41
C ALA A 109 -2.76 -7.21 10.05
N ALA A 110 -3.40 -6.29 10.78
CA ALA A 110 -2.80 -5.20 11.53
C ALA A 110 -1.71 -5.66 12.52
N THR A 111 -0.81 -4.74 12.89
CA THR A 111 0.29 -5.00 13.84
C THR A 111 0.04 -4.39 15.22
N ILE A 112 -0.79 -3.37 15.30
CA ILE A 112 -1.19 -2.69 16.52
C ILE A 112 -2.50 -3.31 17.01
N SER A 113 -2.56 -3.70 18.27
CA SER A 113 -3.79 -4.29 18.83
C SER A 113 -4.91 -3.24 18.91
N VAL A 114 -6.16 -3.69 18.74
CA VAL A 114 -7.33 -2.83 18.88
C VAL A 114 -7.39 -2.17 20.26
N ASP A 115 -6.94 -2.88 21.31
CA ASP A 115 -6.90 -2.36 22.67
C ASP A 115 -5.87 -1.23 22.81
N GLU A 116 -4.66 -1.38 22.25
CA GLU A 116 -3.67 -0.29 22.24
C GLU A 116 -4.20 0.93 21.48
N LEU A 117 -4.84 0.72 20.33
CA LEU A 117 -5.44 1.81 19.56
C LEU A 117 -6.54 2.54 20.34
N LYS A 118 -7.40 1.81 21.06
CA LYS A 118 -8.46 2.41 21.89
C LYS A 118 -7.88 3.20 23.06
N GLU A 119 -6.91 2.63 23.77
CA GLU A 119 -6.26 3.31 24.90
C GLU A 119 -5.56 4.59 24.43
N ALA A 120 -4.83 4.54 23.31
CA ALA A 120 -4.14 5.71 22.79
C ALA A 120 -5.07 6.79 22.22
N LEU A 121 -6.01 6.41 21.35
CA LEU A 121 -6.76 7.34 20.49
C LEU A 121 -8.09 7.78 21.10
N ILE A 122 -8.63 7.03 22.07
CA ILE A 122 -9.92 7.32 22.72
C ILE A 122 -9.70 7.72 24.17
N ASN A 123 -8.95 6.92 24.93
CA ASN A 123 -8.75 7.16 26.37
C ASN A 123 -7.58 8.10 26.67
N ASN A 124 -6.80 8.49 25.65
CA ASN A 124 -5.57 9.27 25.79
C ASN A 124 -4.59 8.68 26.83
N ASN A 125 -4.57 7.35 26.93
CA ASN A 125 -3.81 6.58 27.91
C ASN A 125 -2.65 5.85 27.22
N PHE A 126 -1.48 6.49 27.26
CA PHE A 126 -0.26 5.93 26.65
C PHE A 126 0.50 4.95 27.55
N ASP A 127 0.11 4.80 28.82
CA ASP A 127 0.78 3.87 29.75
C ASP A 127 0.52 2.40 29.38
N LYS A 128 -0.54 2.14 28.61
CA LYS A 128 -0.91 0.82 28.09
C LYS A 128 -0.53 0.61 26.62
N VAL A 129 0.23 1.54 26.04
CA VAL A 129 0.66 1.48 24.63
C VAL A 129 2.11 1.05 24.59
N SER A 130 2.44 0.07 23.74
CA SER A 130 3.83 -0.35 23.55
C SER A 130 4.71 0.80 23.06
N ASP A 131 5.95 0.87 23.57
CA ASP A 131 6.91 1.94 23.26
C ASP A 131 7.11 2.14 21.75
N ILE A 132 7.09 1.05 20.99
CA ILE A 132 7.27 1.07 19.54
C ILE A 132 6.12 1.79 18.80
N ASN A 133 4.91 1.78 19.36
CA ASN A 133 3.72 2.39 18.79
C ASN A 133 3.44 3.79 19.36
N THR A 134 3.94 4.10 20.57
CA THR A 134 3.68 5.37 21.27
C THR A 134 3.97 6.60 20.43
N LYS A 135 5.13 6.67 19.75
CA LYS A 135 5.48 7.82 18.91
C LYS A 135 4.46 8.07 17.80
N LEU A 136 4.03 7.02 17.11
CA LEU A 136 3.06 7.11 16.02
C LEU A 136 1.68 7.52 16.54
N LEU A 137 1.16 6.79 17.53
CA LEU A 137 -0.20 7.00 18.03
C LEU A 137 -0.35 8.36 18.73
N ARG A 138 0.71 8.83 19.41
CA ARG A 138 0.72 10.17 20.01
C ARG A 138 0.64 11.27 18.97
N SER A 139 1.42 11.15 17.89
CA SER A 139 1.39 12.12 16.78
C SER A 139 0.01 12.22 16.14
N ILE A 140 -0.70 11.09 16.00
CA ILE A 140 -2.09 11.06 15.51
C ILE A 140 -3.03 11.73 16.50
N ASN A 141 -2.98 11.33 17.77
CA ASN A 141 -3.87 11.82 18.82
C ASN A 141 -3.74 13.34 19.05
N GLU A 142 -2.54 13.90 18.94
CA GLU A 142 -2.28 15.34 19.10
C GLU A 142 -2.83 16.21 17.97
N GLN A 143 -2.97 15.65 16.75
CA GLN A 143 -3.39 16.40 15.57
C GLN A 143 -4.87 16.21 15.22
N VAL A 144 -5.42 15.03 15.50
CA VAL A 144 -6.84 14.74 15.28
C VAL A 144 -7.70 15.54 16.26
N ASN A 145 -8.77 16.15 15.76
CA ASN A 145 -9.71 16.88 16.60
C ASN A 145 -11.16 16.75 16.11
N ASN A 146 -12.11 17.05 16.99
CA ASN A 146 -13.55 16.92 16.76
C ASN A 146 -14.14 17.93 15.76
N LYS A 147 -13.37 18.91 15.27
CA LYS A 147 -13.81 19.86 14.24
C LYS A 147 -13.52 19.36 12.82
N MET A 148 -12.70 18.31 12.69
CA MET A 148 -12.36 17.72 11.40
C MET A 148 -13.52 16.90 10.84
N THR A 149 -13.68 16.92 9.53
CA THR A 149 -14.55 15.99 8.82
C THR A 149 -13.94 14.60 8.75
N SER A 150 -14.78 13.57 8.51
CA SER A 150 -14.33 12.18 8.31
C SER A 150 -13.28 12.04 7.20
N GLN A 151 -13.38 12.86 6.14
CA GLN A 151 -12.40 12.89 5.06
C GLN A 151 -11.07 13.50 5.52
N GLN A 152 -11.09 14.65 6.21
CA GLN A 152 -9.88 15.29 6.74
C GLN A 152 -9.13 14.37 7.71
N VAL A 153 -9.83 13.67 8.60
CA VAL A 153 -9.22 12.67 9.49
C VAL A 153 -8.51 11.58 8.70
N SER A 154 -9.13 11.08 7.63
CA SER A 154 -8.53 10.02 6.80
C SER A 154 -7.20 10.45 6.19
N LEU A 155 -7.19 11.65 5.61
CA LEU A 155 -6.03 12.22 4.94
C LEU A 155 -4.90 12.53 5.92
N LEU A 156 -5.25 13.10 7.08
CA LEU A 156 -4.28 13.38 8.14
C LEU A 156 -3.61 12.10 8.65
N VAL A 157 -4.40 11.06 8.93
CA VAL A 157 -3.89 9.77 9.40
C VAL A 157 -2.96 9.14 8.35
N ASP A 158 -3.33 9.19 7.06
CA ASP A 158 -2.46 8.72 5.98
C ASP A 158 -1.11 9.44 6.00
N LYS A 159 -1.12 10.78 6.04
CA LYS A 159 0.10 11.60 6.07
C LYS A 159 1.00 11.25 7.25
N ILE A 160 0.44 11.20 8.46
CA ILE A 160 1.22 10.92 9.68
C ILE A 160 1.86 9.53 9.60
N VAL A 161 1.11 8.51 9.18
CA VAL A 161 1.62 7.14 9.12
C VAL A 161 2.68 6.99 8.02
N TYR A 162 2.48 7.51 6.82
CA TYR A 162 3.49 7.40 5.76
C TYR A 162 4.77 8.16 6.11
N ASN A 163 4.66 9.35 6.70
CA ASN A 163 5.83 10.09 7.19
C ASN A 163 6.56 9.31 8.29
N TYR A 164 5.84 8.75 9.25
CA TYR A 164 6.43 7.90 10.28
C TYR A 164 7.14 6.67 9.68
N ILE A 165 6.54 6.01 8.70
CA ILE A 165 7.14 4.85 8.01
C ILE A 165 8.47 5.26 7.35
N LEU A 166 8.49 6.39 6.62
CA LEU A 166 9.71 6.89 5.97
C LEU A 166 10.78 7.28 6.99
N ASP A 167 10.43 8.03 8.04
CA ASP A 167 11.36 8.45 9.09
C ASP A 167 12.02 7.25 9.76
N GLU A 168 11.24 6.23 10.09
CA GLU A 168 11.75 5.00 10.69
C GLU A 168 12.63 4.20 9.71
N ALA A 169 12.27 4.15 8.43
CA ALA A 169 13.10 3.51 7.41
C ALA A 169 14.44 4.21 7.21
N ILE A 170 14.45 5.56 7.19
CA ILE A 170 15.66 6.37 7.12
C ILE A 170 16.53 6.15 8.34
N ARG A 171 15.94 6.15 9.55
CA ARG A 171 16.65 5.90 10.81
C ARG A 171 17.31 4.52 10.84
N LEU A 172 16.67 3.52 10.25
CA LEU A 172 17.21 2.15 10.17
C LEU A 172 18.21 1.95 9.01
N GLY A 173 18.33 2.92 8.10
CA GLY A 173 19.20 2.80 6.92
C GLY A 173 18.71 1.79 5.88
N GLU A 174 17.40 1.52 5.84
CA GLU A 174 16.80 0.51 4.97
C GLU A 174 16.54 1.06 3.56
N ALA A 175 17.60 1.22 2.78
CA ALA A 175 17.54 1.83 1.43
C ALA A 175 16.47 1.26 0.49
N PRO A 176 16.28 -0.08 0.38
CA PRO A 176 15.22 -0.63 -0.47
C PRO A 176 13.81 -0.18 -0.04
N PHE A 177 13.60 -0.07 1.28
CA PHE A 177 12.34 0.32 1.86
C PHE A 177 12.07 1.82 1.67
N ILE A 178 13.10 2.65 1.82
CA ILE A 178 13.04 4.08 1.51
C ILE A 178 12.66 4.29 0.04
N THR A 179 13.36 3.63 -0.89
CA THR A 179 13.03 3.71 -2.33
C THR A 179 11.59 3.29 -2.57
N TYR A 180 11.16 2.14 -2.05
CA TYR A 180 9.79 1.66 -2.20
C TYR A 180 8.74 2.71 -1.76
N PHE A 181 8.86 3.24 -0.54
CA PHE A 181 7.84 4.15 -0.02
C PHE A 181 7.83 5.49 -0.74
N LYS A 182 8.99 5.98 -1.20
CA LYS A 182 9.06 7.20 -2.01
C LYS A 182 8.38 7.03 -3.37
N GLU A 183 8.69 5.95 -4.09
CA GLU A 183 8.05 5.63 -5.37
C GLU A 183 6.54 5.37 -5.19
N TYR A 184 6.15 4.70 -4.11
CA TYR A 184 4.74 4.49 -3.76
C TYR A 184 4.01 5.83 -3.53
N ILE A 185 4.62 6.77 -2.79
CA ILE A 185 4.04 8.10 -2.56
C ILE A 185 3.92 8.88 -3.87
N ASP A 186 4.95 8.87 -4.72
CA ASP A 186 4.92 9.54 -6.02
C ASP A 186 3.82 8.99 -6.93
N SER A 187 3.74 7.66 -7.06
CA SER A 187 2.68 6.96 -7.80
C SER A 187 1.27 7.31 -7.29
N ARG A 188 1.08 7.35 -5.97
CA ARG A 188 -0.20 7.76 -5.35
C ARG A 188 -0.52 9.22 -5.59
N ASN A 189 0.47 10.10 -5.47
CA ASN A 189 0.31 11.54 -5.68
C ASN A 189 -0.03 11.86 -7.13
N LEU A 190 0.64 11.20 -8.09
CA LEU A 190 0.37 11.35 -9.52
C LEU A 190 -1.08 10.97 -9.85
N LEU A 191 -1.54 9.81 -9.39
CA LEU A 191 -2.93 9.40 -9.55
C LEU A 191 -3.91 10.35 -8.87
N THR A 192 -3.56 10.86 -7.68
CA THR A 192 -4.39 11.81 -6.93
C THR A 192 -4.52 13.14 -7.68
N MET A 193 -3.44 13.63 -8.27
CA MET A 193 -3.42 14.83 -9.12
C MET A 193 -4.37 14.67 -10.31
N TYR A 194 -4.25 13.59 -11.10
CA TYR A 194 -5.15 13.37 -12.24
C TYR A 194 -6.60 13.13 -11.84
N ARG A 195 -6.86 12.47 -10.69
CA ARG A 195 -8.22 12.35 -10.14
C ARG A 195 -8.79 13.72 -9.75
N ALA A 196 -7.96 14.60 -9.20
CA ALA A 196 -8.33 15.97 -8.85
C ALA A 196 -8.62 16.82 -10.08
N GLU A 197 -7.85 16.68 -11.18
CA GLU A 197 -8.10 17.36 -12.45
C GLU A 197 -9.49 17.01 -13.01
N LYS A 198 -9.87 15.72 -12.99
CA LYS A 198 -11.19 15.26 -13.47
C LYS A 198 -12.38 15.93 -12.79
N ILE A 199 -12.24 16.29 -11.52
CA ILE A 199 -13.30 16.94 -10.74
C ILE A 199 -13.06 18.45 -10.59
N ASN A 200 -12.06 19.00 -11.28
CA ASN A 200 -11.63 20.40 -11.15
C ASN A 200 -11.42 20.84 -9.70
N LEU A 201 -10.75 19.98 -8.91
CA LEU A 201 -10.50 20.27 -7.50
C LEU A 201 -9.66 21.54 -7.36
N ASN A 202 -9.98 22.36 -6.37
CA ASN A 202 -9.18 23.55 -6.06
C ASN A 202 -7.74 23.17 -5.68
N GLN A 203 -6.76 23.93 -6.15
CA GLN A 203 -5.34 23.66 -5.91
C GLN A 203 -4.94 23.65 -4.42
N ASN A 204 -5.57 24.47 -3.57
CA ASN A 204 -5.32 24.44 -2.12
C ASN A 204 -5.82 23.13 -1.50
N LEU A 205 -6.98 22.64 -1.94
CA LEU A 205 -7.50 21.34 -1.51
C LEU A 205 -6.63 20.19 -2.04
N LEU A 206 -6.09 20.32 -3.27
CA LEU A 206 -5.12 19.35 -3.79
C LEU A 206 -3.88 19.26 -2.88
N LYS A 207 -3.32 20.41 -2.49
CA LYS A 207 -2.18 20.46 -1.55
C LYS A 207 -2.47 19.73 -0.23
N GLU A 208 -3.70 19.82 0.26
CA GLU A 208 -4.12 19.12 1.48
C GLU A 208 -4.22 17.60 1.32
N VAL A 209 -4.47 17.07 0.12
CA VAL A 209 -4.59 15.61 -0.10
C VAL A 209 -3.28 14.95 -0.53
N LEU A 210 -2.33 15.69 -1.08
CA LEU A 210 -1.01 15.17 -1.48
C LEU A 210 -0.17 14.78 -0.26
N ILE A 211 0.54 13.66 -0.38
CA ILE A 211 1.40 13.08 0.65
C ILE A 211 2.84 13.58 0.43
N ASP A 212 3.53 14.01 1.47
CA ASP A 212 4.93 14.46 1.35
C ASP A 212 5.91 13.28 1.44
N GLY A 213 7.19 13.51 1.10
CA GLY A 213 8.27 12.55 1.30
C GLY A 213 8.66 11.72 0.07
N GLY A 214 7.93 11.84 -1.04
CA GLY A 214 8.28 11.25 -2.34
C GLY A 214 9.53 11.90 -2.98
N TYR A 215 9.89 11.47 -4.19
CA TYR A 215 10.93 12.14 -4.98
C TYR A 215 10.41 13.39 -5.68
N VAL A 216 9.12 13.44 -6.00
CA VAL A 216 8.49 14.61 -6.60
C VAL A 216 7.89 15.49 -5.51
N SER A 217 8.38 16.71 -5.38
CA SER A 217 7.87 17.65 -4.38
C SER A 217 6.42 18.03 -4.64
N ILE A 218 5.69 18.34 -3.57
CA ILE A 218 4.31 18.84 -3.67
C ILE A 218 4.25 20.09 -4.54
N ASP A 219 5.20 21.02 -4.39
CA ASP A 219 5.24 22.25 -5.20
C ASP A 219 5.45 21.95 -6.69
N THR A 220 6.26 20.94 -7.02
CA THR A 220 6.42 20.47 -8.41
C THR A 220 5.08 19.99 -8.97
N LEU A 221 4.35 19.14 -8.24
CA LEU A 221 3.03 18.64 -8.67
C LEU A 221 2.01 19.78 -8.84
N LEU A 222 1.96 20.71 -7.88
CA LEU A 222 1.06 21.86 -7.96
C LEU A 222 1.40 22.78 -9.14
N SER A 223 2.69 22.90 -9.49
CA SER A 223 3.14 23.73 -10.61
C SER A 223 2.75 23.18 -11.98
N ILE A 224 2.43 21.89 -12.08
CA ILE A 224 2.02 21.20 -13.33
C ILE A 224 0.54 20.82 -13.36
N TYR A 225 -0.17 21.02 -12.25
CA TYR A 225 -1.60 20.76 -12.13
C TYR A 225 -2.39 21.57 -13.16
N GLN A 226 -3.24 20.89 -13.94
CA GLN A 226 -4.06 21.49 -15.01
C GLN A 226 -3.26 22.15 -16.16
N LYS A 227 -1.96 21.85 -16.29
CA LYS A 227 -1.17 22.22 -17.48
C LYS A 227 -1.37 21.23 -18.63
N LEU A 228 -0.91 21.58 -19.82
CA LEU A 228 -0.97 20.67 -20.96
C LEU A 228 -0.08 19.43 -20.71
N PRO A 229 -0.46 18.23 -21.18
CA PRO A 229 0.30 17.00 -20.94
C PRO A 229 1.78 17.08 -21.33
N LEU A 230 2.12 17.81 -22.40
CA LEU A 230 3.51 18.01 -22.80
C LEU A 230 4.32 18.81 -21.76
N GLU A 231 3.72 19.82 -21.14
CA GLU A 231 4.36 20.60 -20.07
C GLU A 231 4.52 19.76 -18.80
N GLN A 232 3.52 18.93 -18.47
CA GLN A 232 3.60 17.99 -17.36
C GLN A 232 4.76 17.01 -17.55
N VAL A 233 4.85 16.38 -18.73
CA VAL A 233 5.91 15.41 -19.06
C VAL A 233 7.30 16.04 -19.02
N GLU A 234 7.46 17.27 -19.51
CA GLU A 234 8.76 17.94 -19.51
C GLU A 234 9.32 18.14 -18.09
N VAL A 235 8.45 18.38 -17.11
CA VAL A 235 8.83 18.49 -15.69
C VAL A 235 9.03 17.11 -15.06
N LEU A 236 8.20 16.14 -15.41
CA LEU A 236 8.18 14.80 -14.80
C LEU A 236 9.24 13.84 -15.35
N LYS A 237 9.88 14.15 -16.47
CA LYS A 237 10.78 13.24 -17.19
C LYS A 237 12.02 12.74 -16.43
N LEU A 238 12.41 13.44 -15.36
CA LEU A 238 13.54 13.04 -14.53
C LEU A 238 13.14 12.10 -13.38
N HIS A 239 11.85 11.95 -13.14
CA HIS A 239 11.32 11.19 -12.00
C HIS A 239 10.68 9.88 -12.44
N TYR A 240 9.95 9.89 -13.57
CA TYR A 240 9.18 8.75 -14.06
C TYR A 240 9.80 8.09 -15.30
N SER A 241 9.50 6.81 -15.49
CA SER A 241 9.91 6.02 -16.64
C SER A 241 9.26 6.52 -17.94
N LYS A 242 9.84 6.14 -19.07
CA LYS A 242 9.33 6.54 -20.39
C LYS A 242 7.88 6.07 -20.58
N GLU A 243 7.58 4.88 -20.10
CA GLU A 243 6.27 4.23 -20.17
C GLU A 243 5.21 5.05 -19.43
N VAL A 244 5.50 5.54 -18.22
CA VAL A 244 4.60 6.42 -17.47
C VAL A 244 4.38 7.74 -18.21
N LEU A 245 5.45 8.34 -18.74
CA LEU A 245 5.36 9.62 -19.47
C LEU A 245 4.56 9.48 -20.78
N GLU A 246 4.72 8.39 -21.52
CA GLU A 246 3.94 8.10 -22.74
C GLU A 246 2.44 7.95 -22.42
N VAL A 247 2.11 7.30 -21.30
CA VAL A 247 0.72 7.23 -20.82
C VAL A 247 0.20 8.63 -20.48
N ILE A 248 0.98 9.46 -19.77
CA ILE A 248 0.59 10.84 -19.46
C ILE A 248 0.32 11.65 -20.73
N GLN A 249 1.21 11.60 -21.73
CA GLN A 249 1.04 12.32 -23.00
C GLN A 249 -0.25 11.96 -23.73
N THR A 250 -0.71 10.71 -23.55
CA THR A 250 -1.89 10.18 -24.21
C THR A 250 -3.14 10.19 -23.32
N LEU A 251 -3.08 10.74 -22.10
CA LEU A 251 -4.26 11.00 -21.29
C LEU A 251 -5.11 12.09 -21.95
N ASN A 252 -6.39 11.77 -22.21
CA ASN A 252 -7.38 12.77 -22.64
C ASN A 252 -8.29 13.06 -21.44
N GLU A 253 -8.98 14.20 -21.49
CA GLU A 253 -9.80 14.78 -20.41
C GLU A 253 -10.85 13.83 -19.79
N HIS A 254 -11.26 12.76 -20.49
CA HIS A 254 -12.24 11.77 -20.02
C HIS A 254 -11.66 10.37 -19.73
N LYS A 255 -10.34 10.16 -19.83
CA LYS A 255 -9.77 8.81 -19.94
C LYS A 255 -9.65 8.05 -18.62
N ASP A 256 -9.78 6.74 -18.75
CA ASP A 256 -9.51 5.72 -17.74
C ASP A 256 -8.09 5.85 -17.18
N LEU A 257 -7.97 5.97 -15.84
CA LEU A 257 -6.67 6.06 -15.16
C LEU A 257 -6.07 4.68 -14.87
N SER A 258 -6.76 3.59 -15.21
CA SER A 258 -6.31 2.23 -14.92
C SER A 258 -4.96 1.91 -15.56
N LEU A 259 -4.69 2.43 -16.76
CA LEU A 259 -3.39 2.25 -17.41
C LEU A 259 -2.29 3.02 -16.65
N LEU A 260 -2.54 4.28 -16.27
CA LEU A 260 -1.59 5.06 -15.47
C LEU A 260 -1.32 4.38 -14.13
N GLU A 261 -2.37 3.93 -13.44
CA GLU A 261 -2.26 3.20 -12.18
C GLU A 261 -1.41 1.93 -12.32
N LYS A 262 -1.58 1.21 -13.43
CA LYS A 262 -0.81 0.02 -13.75
C LYS A 262 0.67 0.37 -13.97
N VAL A 263 0.99 1.26 -14.91
CA VAL A 263 2.39 1.56 -15.25
C VAL A 263 3.15 2.23 -14.10
N SER A 264 2.50 3.14 -13.35
CA SER A 264 3.10 3.76 -12.18
C SER A 264 3.25 2.81 -10.98
N SER A 265 2.51 1.70 -10.96
CA SER A 265 2.75 0.64 -9.97
C SER A 265 3.93 -0.22 -10.43
N GLU A 266 3.94 -0.68 -11.68
CA GLU A 266 4.98 -1.56 -12.23
C GLU A 266 6.38 -0.91 -12.19
N GLU A 267 6.47 0.41 -12.41
CA GLU A 267 7.73 1.16 -12.29
C GLU A 267 8.40 0.99 -10.92
N ILE A 268 7.63 0.82 -9.83
CA ILE A 268 8.19 0.62 -8.49
C ILE A 268 9.13 -0.60 -8.46
N LEU A 269 8.77 -1.68 -9.16
CA LEU A 269 9.63 -2.87 -9.25
C LEU A 269 10.88 -2.62 -10.11
N GLU A 270 10.77 -1.81 -11.16
CA GLU A 270 11.91 -1.42 -11.99
C GLU A 270 12.95 -0.64 -11.16
N LYS A 271 12.49 0.28 -10.32
CA LYS A 271 13.35 1.06 -9.40
C LYS A 271 13.96 0.18 -8.31
N LEU A 272 13.28 -0.90 -7.92
CA LEU A 272 13.73 -1.84 -6.89
C LEU A 272 14.58 -2.99 -7.43
N VAL A 273 14.76 -3.11 -8.75
CA VAL A 273 15.38 -4.28 -9.40
C VAL A 273 16.77 -4.57 -8.86
N ASN A 274 17.60 -3.54 -8.66
CA ASN A 274 18.97 -3.69 -8.19
C ASN A 274 19.02 -4.15 -6.73
N TYR A 275 18.10 -3.68 -5.90
CA TYR A 275 17.98 -4.16 -4.52
C TYR A 275 17.52 -5.62 -4.47
N GLY A 276 16.75 -6.08 -5.45
CA GLY A 276 16.28 -7.46 -5.52
C GLY A 276 17.41 -8.50 -5.64
N TYR A 277 18.57 -8.09 -6.16
CA TYR A 277 19.76 -8.94 -6.29
C TYR A 277 20.74 -8.80 -5.11
N ASP A 278 20.52 -7.84 -4.22
CA ASP A 278 21.38 -7.62 -3.06
C ASP A 278 21.03 -8.57 -1.91
N THR A 279 21.63 -9.75 -1.95
CA THR A 279 21.41 -10.80 -0.94
C THR A 279 21.88 -10.45 0.48
N PHE A 280 22.58 -9.33 0.65
CA PHE A 280 23.08 -8.88 1.96
C PHE A 280 22.16 -7.85 2.63
N SER A 281 21.10 -7.39 1.96
CA SER A 281 20.16 -6.41 2.50
C SER A 281 18.71 -6.93 2.56
N SER A 282 17.80 -6.06 2.98
CA SER A 282 16.36 -6.29 2.93
C SER A 282 15.77 -6.26 1.52
N GLY A 283 16.57 -5.97 0.50
CA GLY A 283 16.12 -5.77 -0.88
C GLY A 283 15.29 -6.93 -1.47
N PRO A 284 15.70 -8.20 -1.32
CA PRO A 284 14.90 -9.34 -1.75
C PRO A 284 13.56 -9.47 -1.01
N VAL A 285 13.54 -9.13 0.29
CA VAL A 285 12.32 -9.12 1.12
C VAL A 285 11.34 -8.07 0.61
N VAL A 286 11.81 -6.83 0.40
CA VAL A 286 10.99 -5.73 -0.10
C VAL A 286 10.45 -6.05 -1.50
N ASN A 287 11.29 -6.57 -2.40
CA ASN A 287 10.85 -6.98 -3.73
C ASN A 287 9.73 -8.03 -3.65
N TYR A 288 9.93 -9.11 -2.90
CA TYR A 288 8.89 -10.13 -2.71
C TYR A 288 7.57 -9.54 -2.18
N LEU A 289 7.66 -8.65 -1.21
CA LEU A 289 6.51 -7.99 -0.60
C LEU A 289 5.73 -7.13 -1.61
N VAL A 290 6.41 -6.38 -2.49
CA VAL A 290 5.76 -5.62 -3.58
C VAL A 290 5.04 -6.57 -4.55
N LYS A 291 5.71 -7.65 -4.98
CA LYS A 291 5.10 -8.64 -5.88
C LYS A 291 3.89 -9.32 -5.24
N LYS A 292 3.95 -9.59 -3.93
CA LYS A 292 2.82 -10.15 -3.19
C LYS A 292 1.63 -9.19 -3.12
N GLU A 293 1.86 -7.87 -3.03
CA GLU A 293 0.78 -6.90 -3.14
C GLU A 293 0.16 -6.86 -4.54
N PHE A 294 0.97 -6.99 -5.59
CA PHE A 294 0.47 -7.05 -6.96
C PHE A 294 -0.41 -8.28 -7.14
N GLU A 295 0.02 -9.42 -6.63
CA GLU A 295 -0.77 -10.64 -6.61
C GLU A 295 -2.11 -10.48 -5.87
N ILE A 296 -2.10 -9.92 -4.66
CA ILE A 296 -3.33 -9.62 -3.90
C ILE A 296 -4.27 -8.71 -4.69
N ASN A 297 -3.73 -7.67 -5.33
CA ASN A 297 -4.51 -6.75 -6.14
C ASN A 297 -5.07 -7.43 -7.40
N ASN A 298 -4.31 -8.31 -8.04
CA ASN A 298 -4.74 -9.08 -9.20
C ASN A 298 -5.86 -10.06 -8.82
N VAL A 299 -5.72 -10.77 -7.69
CA VAL A 299 -6.77 -11.64 -7.14
C VAL A 299 -8.05 -10.83 -6.87
N ARG A 300 -7.94 -9.65 -6.23
CA ARG A 300 -9.11 -8.76 -6.04
C ARG A 300 -9.75 -8.35 -7.36
N ARG A 301 -8.96 -7.92 -8.33
CA ARG A 301 -9.47 -7.49 -9.65
C ARG A 301 -10.21 -8.63 -10.35
N LEU A 302 -9.63 -9.83 -10.41
CA LEU A 302 -10.26 -11.00 -11.04
C LEU A 302 -11.56 -11.43 -10.36
N TYR A 303 -11.68 -11.28 -9.04
CA TYR A 303 -12.91 -11.60 -8.33
C TYR A 303 -14.08 -10.67 -8.69
N PHE A 304 -13.80 -9.37 -8.86
CA PHE A 304 -14.83 -8.37 -9.18
C PHE A 304 -15.10 -8.25 -10.68
N ASP A 305 -14.09 -8.45 -11.51
CA ASP A 305 -14.16 -8.39 -12.96
C ASP A 305 -13.46 -9.62 -13.55
N LYS A 306 -14.24 -10.67 -13.80
CA LYS A 306 -13.74 -11.92 -14.39
C LYS A 306 -13.37 -11.75 -15.87
N ASP A 307 -13.94 -10.76 -16.55
CA ASP A 307 -13.75 -10.56 -17.98
C ASP A 307 -12.57 -9.59 -18.26
N ILE A 308 -11.84 -9.19 -17.20
CA ILE A 308 -10.63 -8.38 -17.32
C ILE A 308 -9.59 -9.11 -18.17
N ASP A 309 -9.05 -8.41 -19.15
CA ASP A 309 -7.89 -8.91 -19.89
C ASP A 309 -6.69 -9.04 -18.94
N LEU A 310 -6.09 -10.22 -18.88
CA LEU A 310 -4.91 -10.50 -18.04
C LEU A 310 -3.74 -9.56 -18.37
N SER A 311 -3.67 -9.01 -19.57
CA SER A 311 -2.68 -8.00 -19.94
C SER A 311 -2.77 -6.73 -19.08
N LYS A 312 -3.93 -6.45 -18.47
CA LYS A 312 -4.21 -5.32 -17.58
C LYS A 312 -3.91 -5.59 -16.10
N LEU A 313 -3.57 -6.83 -15.75
CA LEU A 313 -3.08 -7.17 -14.42
C LEU A 313 -1.68 -6.61 -14.20
N LEU A 314 -1.33 -6.38 -12.94
CA LEU A 314 0.00 -5.94 -12.53
C LEU A 314 1.01 -7.05 -12.79
N LYS A 315 2.10 -6.74 -13.50
CA LYS A 315 3.15 -7.69 -13.87
C LYS A 315 4.37 -7.54 -12.96
N TYR A 316 5.08 -8.66 -12.73
CA TYR A 316 6.26 -8.72 -11.87
C TYR A 316 7.17 -9.91 -12.16
#